data_AF-A0A8J7SHG8-F1
#
_entry.id   AF-A0A8J7SHG8-F1
#
_cell.length_a   1.000
_cell.length_b   1.000
_cell.length_c   1.000
_cell.angle_alpha   90.00
_cell.angle_beta   90.00
_cell.angle_gamma   90.00
#
_symmetry.space_group_name_H-M   'P 1'
#
loop_
_entity.id
_entity.type
_entity.pdbx_description
1 polymer ?
#
loop_
_entity_poly.entity_id
_entity_poly.type
_entity_poly.pdbx_seq_one_letter_code
_entity_poly.pdbx_strand_id
1 'polypeptide(L)'
;MDTLTRATPHTDAADLVAELAGVEDRALTLRWPDGATHRFDAVWLRDNARGDAHRHGGNDQRLFDVADLPADITIAAAEIAADGNLRLTVEPEGLDLVFSPGWLRVNAYDGRSGVGGNEDGEGGAPATWDARLADRLVRHDYAAVTRDPAALYDWLDAIRADGFALMHNVPAEPGMVCRLASLFGFVRETNYGRLFDVRSEARPNNMAFTAAGLGVHTDNPYRDPVPGLQLLHCLAAEEDGGASIVVDGFEAARRLAESAPEDFALLARWRVPFRYRTGTTDLRARRRLIEVDEAGRPIAVAYNNRSIAPLDLPAEVMPAYYRAYRRFSEVLRDPSLAVRFKMGPGDLFVVDNRRVLHGRDGFAGGTRHLQGCYADMDSLLSQLRVMERERGGEGERA
;
A
#
# COMPACT_ATOMS: atom_id res chain seq x y z
N MET A 1 -25.41 -39.07 -4.59
CA MET A 1 -24.40 -39.76 -3.77
C MET A 1 -23.09 -39.05 -3.99
N ASP A 2 -22.70 -38.29 -2.97
CA ASP A 2 -21.43 -37.58 -2.75
C ASP A 2 -20.87 -36.64 -3.82
N THR A 3 -21.45 -35.44 -3.88
CA THR A 3 -20.70 -34.21 -4.19
C THR A 3 -20.23 -33.61 -2.87
N LEU A 4 -19.01 -33.98 -2.46
CA LEU A 4 -18.27 -33.33 -1.39
C LEU A 4 -18.10 -31.85 -1.73
N THR A 5 -18.87 -31.01 -1.04
CA THR A 5 -18.70 -29.57 -0.94
C THR A 5 -17.28 -29.30 -0.47
N ARG A 6 -16.43 -28.80 -1.36
CA ARG A 6 -15.06 -28.45 -1.05
C ARG A 6 -15.10 -27.13 -0.28
N ALA A 7 -14.99 -27.22 1.05
CA ALA A 7 -14.93 -26.08 1.94
C ALA A 7 -13.82 -25.13 1.48
N THR A 8 -14.18 -23.86 1.29
CA THR A 8 -13.24 -22.75 1.15
C THR A 8 -12.51 -22.57 2.49
N PRO A 9 -11.18 -22.40 2.52
CA PRO A 9 -10.44 -22.30 3.77
C PRO A 9 -10.73 -20.94 4.40
N HIS A 10 -11.58 -20.95 5.42
CA HIS A 10 -11.72 -19.86 6.38
C HIS A 10 -10.82 -20.18 7.56
N THR A 11 -9.91 -19.25 7.87
CA THR A 11 -9.11 -19.15 9.10
C THR A 11 -9.81 -19.76 10.32
N ASP A 12 -9.12 -20.69 10.98
CA ASP A 12 -9.39 -21.34 12.27
C ASP A 12 -10.66 -20.87 13.00
N ALA A 13 -11.79 -21.50 12.68
CA ALA A 13 -13.12 -21.17 13.23
C ALA A 13 -13.71 -22.31 14.10
N ALA A 14 -12.88 -23.21 14.62
CA ALA A 14 -13.37 -24.30 15.47
C ALA A 14 -13.84 -23.81 16.85
N ASP A 15 -13.31 -22.68 17.36
CA ASP A 15 -13.59 -22.18 18.73
C ASP A 15 -14.35 -20.84 18.77
N LEU A 16 -14.75 -20.29 17.62
CA LEU A 16 -15.42 -19.00 17.50
C LEU A 16 -16.94 -19.18 17.45
N VAL A 17 -17.56 -19.65 18.55
CA VAL A 17 -19.03 -19.73 18.62
C VAL A 17 -19.56 -18.44 19.23
N ALA A 18 -20.29 -17.66 18.42
CA ALA A 18 -20.98 -16.47 18.89
C ALA A 18 -22.37 -16.81 19.46
N GLU A 19 -22.89 -15.93 20.31
CA GLU A 19 -24.28 -15.99 20.79
C GLU A 19 -25.11 -14.86 20.15
N LEU A 20 -26.37 -15.14 19.83
CA LEU A 20 -27.32 -14.11 19.42
C LEU A 20 -27.72 -13.27 20.64
N ALA A 21 -27.19 -12.06 20.72
CA ALA A 21 -27.45 -11.12 21.81
C ALA A 21 -28.70 -10.26 21.58
N GLY A 22 -29.16 -10.14 20.33
CA GLY A 22 -30.39 -9.44 19.97
C GLY A 22 -30.73 -9.60 18.49
N VAL A 23 -32.03 -9.65 18.18
CA VAL A 23 -32.55 -9.65 16.81
C VAL A 23 -33.63 -8.58 16.72
N GLU A 24 -33.46 -7.68 15.76
CA GLU A 24 -34.39 -6.61 15.40
C GLU A 24 -34.82 -6.82 13.94
N ASP A 25 -35.88 -6.13 13.50
CA ASP A 25 -36.40 -6.28 12.14
C ASP A 25 -35.32 -6.10 11.06
N ARG A 26 -34.36 -5.19 11.26
CA ARG A 26 -33.36 -4.83 10.24
C ARG A 26 -31.92 -5.15 10.59
N ALA A 27 -31.67 -5.73 11.75
CA ALA A 27 -30.34 -6.06 12.19
C ALA A 27 -30.35 -7.16 13.26
N LEU A 28 -29.23 -7.84 13.40
CA LEU A 28 -28.96 -8.71 14.54
C LEU A 28 -27.64 -8.33 15.19
N THR A 29 -27.49 -8.74 16.44
CA THR A 29 -26.31 -8.47 17.25
C THR A 29 -25.73 -9.79 17.73
N LEU A 30 -24.45 -10.00 17.46
CA LEU A 30 -23.69 -11.16 17.92
C LEU A 30 -22.76 -10.78 19.06
N ARG A 31 -22.68 -11.65 20.07
CA ARG A 31 -21.70 -11.56 21.16
C ARG A 31 -20.69 -12.68 21.02
N TRP A 32 -19.41 -12.32 21.06
CA TRP A 32 -18.28 -13.24 20.89
C TRP A 32 -17.78 -13.76 22.24
N PRO A 33 -17.02 -14.88 22.28
CA PRO A 33 -16.48 -15.43 23.53
C PRO A 33 -15.57 -14.47 24.31
N ASP A 34 -14.92 -13.53 23.62
CA ASP A 34 -14.09 -12.48 24.23
C ASP A 34 -14.91 -11.31 24.82
N GLY A 35 -16.24 -11.40 24.77
CA GLY A 35 -17.17 -10.37 25.26
C GLY A 35 -17.43 -9.24 24.27
N ALA A 36 -16.72 -9.19 23.14
CA ALA A 36 -17.00 -8.20 22.11
C ALA A 36 -18.41 -8.41 21.52
N THR A 37 -19.06 -7.34 21.08
CA THR A 37 -20.42 -7.39 20.53
C THR A 37 -20.45 -6.62 19.22
N HIS A 38 -21.01 -7.20 18.16
CA HIS A 38 -21.03 -6.58 16.82
C HIS A 38 -22.42 -6.71 16.21
N ARG A 39 -22.93 -5.61 15.68
CA ARG A 39 -24.18 -5.54 14.90
C ARG A 39 -23.93 -5.87 13.42
N PHE A 40 -24.91 -6.55 12.82
CA PHE A 40 -24.97 -6.85 11.39
C PHE A 40 -26.36 -6.51 10.84
N ASP A 41 -26.43 -5.62 9.85
CA ASP A 41 -27.66 -5.19 9.20
C ASP A 41 -28.13 -6.25 8.18
N ALA A 42 -29.44 -6.45 8.10
CA ALA A 42 -30.07 -7.45 7.23
C ALA A 42 -29.71 -7.26 5.75
N VAL A 43 -29.68 -6.00 5.29
CA VAL A 43 -29.24 -5.63 3.94
C VAL A 43 -27.78 -6.01 3.69
N TRP A 44 -26.90 -5.84 4.67
CA TRP A 44 -25.48 -6.18 4.54
C TRP A 44 -25.29 -7.71 4.50
N LEU A 45 -26.00 -8.45 5.35
CA LEU A 45 -25.99 -9.92 5.30
C LEU A 45 -26.50 -10.42 3.95
N ARG A 46 -27.63 -9.91 3.45
CA ARG A 46 -28.18 -10.29 2.14
C ARG A 46 -27.25 -9.93 0.96
N ASP A 47 -26.63 -8.76 0.97
CA ASP A 47 -25.68 -8.34 -0.07
C ASP A 47 -24.38 -9.17 -0.06
N ASN A 48 -24.07 -9.80 1.07
CA ASN A 48 -22.92 -10.68 1.24
C ASN A 48 -23.26 -12.17 1.27
N ALA A 49 -24.48 -12.54 0.86
CA ALA A 49 -24.92 -13.92 0.76
C ALA A 49 -23.87 -14.80 0.03
N ARG A 50 -23.68 -16.02 0.55
CA ARG A 50 -22.67 -16.98 0.10
C ARG A 50 -23.33 -18.19 -0.56
N GLY A 51 -22.57 -18.91 -1.38
CA GLY A 51 -23.06 -20.08 -2.13
C GLY A 51 -23.33 -19.78 -3.60
N ASP A 52 -23.52 -20.84 -4.39
CA ASP A 52 -23.51 -20.81 -5.86
C ASP A 52 -24.65 -19.99 -6.48
N ALA A 53 -25.73 -19.73 -5.73
CA ALA A 53 -26.82 -18.86 -6.17
C ALA A 53 -26.50 -17.36 -6.05
N HIS A 54 -25.50 -17.00 -5.25
CA HIS A 54 -25.18 -15.61 -4.91
C HIS A 54 -23.78 -15.20 -5.38
N ARG A 55 -22.86 -16.17 -5.46
CA ARG A 55 -21.49 -15.98 -5.93
C ARG A 55 -21.09 -17.08 -6.91
N HIS A 56 -20.30 -16.71 -7.90
CA HIS A 56 -19.78 -17.66 -8.87
C HIS A 56 -18.71 -18.56 -8.25
N GLY A 57 -18.97 -19.87 -8.17
CA GLY A 57 -18.12 -20.83 -7.44
C GLY A 57 -16.65 -20.91 -7.87
N GLY A 58 -16.29 -20.46 -9.07
CA GLY A 58 -14.90 -20.46 -9.56
C GLY A 58 -14.07 -19.21 -9.27
N ASN A 59 -14.70 -18.07 -8.93
CA ASN A 59 -14.00 -16.78 -8.82
C ASN A 59 -14.56 -15.84 -7.73
N ASP A 60 -15.56 -16.29 -6.97
CA ASP A 60 -16.22 -15.57 -5.87
C ASP A 60 -16.86 -14.23 -6.26
N GLN A 61 -17.07 -13.98 -7.55
CA GLN A 61 -17.77 -12.77 -8.02
C GLN A 61 -19.27 -12.84 -7.69
N ARG A 62 -19.84 -11.73 -7.22
CA ARG A 62 -21.28 -11.59 -6.94
C ARG A 62 -22.09 -11.73 -8.23
N LEU A 63 -23.22 -12.43 -8.15
CA LEU A 63 -24.10 -12.73 -9.30
C LEU A 63 -25.28 -11.77 -9.47
N PHE A 64 -25.38 -10.74 -8.63
CA PHE A 64 -26.46 -9.75 -8.62
C PHE A 64 -25.90 -8.35 -8.34
N ASP A 65 -26.65 -7.32 -8.70
CA ASP A 65 -26.38 -5.92 -8.35
C ASP A 65 -27.10 -5.55 -7.04
N VAL A 66 -26.61 -4.54 -6.32
CA VAL A 66 -27.32 -4.01 -5.15
C VAL A 66 -28.72 -3.50 -5.50
N ALA A 67 -28.93 -3.04 -6.74
CA ALA A 67 -30.24 -2.61 -7.24
C ALA A 67 -31.26 -3.76 -7.37
N ASP A 68 -30.80 -5.02 -7.42
CA ASP A 68 -31.66 -6.20 -7.45
C ASP A 68 -32.17 -6.59 -6.06
N LEU A 69 -31.59 -6.01 -5.00
CA LEU A 69 -32.00 -6.25 -3.62
C LEU A 69 -33.27 -5.46 -3.26
N PRO A 70 -34.21 -6.05 -2.50
CA PRO A 70 -35.32 -5.29 -1.95
C PRO A 70 -34.84 -4.13 -1.07
N ALA A 71 -35.51 -2.98 -1.14
CA ALA A 71 -35.11 -1.80 -0.37
C ALA A 71 -35.38 -1.95 1.14
N ASP A 72 -36.30 -2.83 1.51
CA ASP A 72 -36.82 -3.02 2.85
C ASP A 72 -36.55 -4.41 3.43
N ILE A 73 -35.33 -4.92 3.20
CA ILE A 73 -34.90 -6.21 3.73
C ILE A 73 -35.04 -6.26 5.26
N THR A 74 -35.67 -7.32 5.76
CA THR A 74 -35.85 -7.60 7.19
C THR A 74 -35.45 -9.03 7.55
N ILE A 75 -35.21 -9.30 8.82
CA ILE A 75 -34.89 -10.63 9.37
C ILE A 75 -36.19 -11.25 9.90
N ALA A 76 -36.67 -12.31 9.25
CA ALA A 76 -37.84 -13.05 9.71
C ALA A 76 -37.49 -14.07 10.80
N ALA A 77 -36.31 -14.68 10.71
CA ALA A 77 -35.80 -15.62 11.69
C ALA A 77 -34.27 -15.61 11.70
N ALA A 78 -33.66 -15.82 12.86
CA ALA A 78 -32.22 -16.00 12.99
C ALA A 78 -31.90 -16.95 14.15
N GLU A 79 -30.94 -17.85 13.95
CA GLU A 79 -30.41 -18.75 14.98
C GLU A 79 -28.90 -18.98 14.81
N ILE A 80 -28.22 -19.29 15.90
CA ILE A 80 -26.90 -19.92 15.85
C ILE A 80 -27.13 -21.42 15.91
N ALA A 81 -26.81 -22.11 14.82
CA ALA A 81 -26.97 -23.54 14.73
C ALA A 81 -25.92 -24.29 15.56
N ALA A 82 -26.14 -25.59 15.77
CA ALA A 82 -25.24 -26.44 16.56
C ALA A 82 -23.82 -26.56 15.98
N ASP A 83 -23.65 -26.27 14.69
CA ASP A 83 -22.36 -26.19 14.00
C ASP A 83 -21.67 -24.81 14.16
N GLY A 84 -22.26 -23.91 14.94
CA GLY A 84 -21.77 -22.55 15.18
C GLY A 84 -22.12 -21.54 14.08
N ASN A 85 -22.72 -21.98 12.97
CA ASN A 85 -23.08 -21.08 11.88
C ASN A 85 -24.30 -20.23 12.24
N LEU A 86 -24.28 -18.97 11.82
CA LEU A 86 -25.48 -18.15 11.80
C LEU A 86 -26.36 -18.59 10.63
N ARG A 87 -27.61 -18.94 10.93
CA ARG A 87 -28.66 -19.18 9.93
C ARG A 87 -29.74 -18.13 10.09
N LEU A 88 -30.16 -17.52 9.00
CA LEU A 88 -31.23 -16.53 9.03
C LEU A 88 -32.10 -16.59 7.76
N THR A 89 -33.37 -16.24 7.92
CA THR A 89 -34.31 -16.04 6.81
C THR A 89 -34.57 -14.55 6.65
N VAL A 90 -34.41 -14.04 5.42
CA VAL A 90 -34.67 -12.63 5.10
C VAL A 90 -35.89 -12.44 4.22
N GLU A 91 -36.65 -11.39 4.49
CA GLU A 91 -37.86 -10.98 3.76
C GLU A 91 -37.59 -9.68 2.99
N PRO A 92 -38.31 -9.39 1.88
CA PRO A 92 -39.47 -10.10 1.32
C PRO A 92 -39.15 -11.31 0.43
N GLU A 93 -37.88 -11.70 0.29
CA GLU A 93 -37.47 -12.79 -0.60
C GLU A 93 -37.76 -14.20 -0.03
N GLY A 94 -38.05 -14.32 1.26
CA GLY A 94 -38.14 -15.61 1.96
C GLY A 94 -36.86 -16.45 1.84
N LEU A 95 -35.70 -15.79 1.80
CA LEU A 95 -34.42 -16.41 1.47
C LEU A 95 -33.66 -16.82 2.72
N ASP A 96 -33.25 -18.09 2.78
CA ASP A 96 -32.40 -18.62 3.85
C ASP A 96 -30.91 -18.39 3.53
N LEU A 97 -30.19 -17.83 4.50
CA LEU A 97 -28.78 -17.50 4.43
C LEU A 97 -28.00 -18.20 5.54
N VAL A 98 -26.74 -18.55 5.24
CA VAL A 98 -25.83 -19.17 6.21
C VAL A 98 -24.48 -18.46 6.18
N PHE A 99 -23.96 -18.14 7.37
CA PHE A 99 -22.67 -17.50 7.54
C PHE A 99 -21.83 -18.22 8.59
N SER A 100 -20.55 -18.43 8.28
CA SER A 100 -19.60 -18.94 9.28
C SER A 100 -19.24 -17.84 10.28
N PRO A 101 -19.06 -18.20 11.56
CA PRO A 101 -18.77 -17.20 12.58
C PRO A 101 -17.39 -16.55 12.37
N GLY A 102 -16.40 -17.30 11.85
CA GLY A 102 -15.10 -16.75 11.48
C GLY A 102 -15.21 -15.68 10.38
N TRP A 103 -16.03 -15.92 9.35
CA TRP A 103 -16.26 -14.92 8.30
C TRP A 103 -16.95 -13.69 8.87
N LEU A 104 -17.98 -13.86 9.70
CA LEU A 104 -18.66 -12.74 10.35
C LEU A 104 -17.71 -11.93 11.24
N ARG A 105 -16.84 -12.59 12.02
CA ARG A 105 -15.86 -11.94 12.89
C ARG A 105 -14.89 -11.07 12.10
N VAL A 106 -14.31 -11.61 11.03
CA VAL A 106 -13.32 -10.92 10.19
C VAL A 106 -13.96 -9.77 9.39
N ASN A 107 -15.24 -9.88 9.03
CA ASN A 107 -15.95 -8.88 8.21
C ASN A 107 -16.86 -7.95 9.02
N ALA A 108 -16.84 -8.04 10.34
CA ALA A 108 -17.67 -7.21 11.18
C ALA A 108 -17.29 -5.72 11.01
N TYR A 109 -18.27 -4.89 10.67
CA TYR A 109 -18.07 -3.46 10.44
C TYR A 109 -18.43 -2.61 11.67
N ASP A 110 -19.36 -3.07 12.49
CA ASP A 110 -19.72 -2.39 13.74
C ASP A 110 -18.52 -2.38 14.70
N GLY A 111 -18.25 -1.23 15.30
CA GLY A 111 -17.04 -0.99 16.09
C GLY A 111 -15.75 -0.77 15.29
N ARG A 112 -15.76 -0.90 13.95
CA ARG A 112 -14.65 -0.41 13.11
C ARG A 112 -14.82 1.10 12.87
N SER A 113 -13.75 1.86 13.01
CA SER A 113 -13.76 3.32 12.85
C SER A 113 -14.01 3.81 11.42
N GLY A 114 -14.40 2.95 10.47
CA GLY A 114 -14.68 3.32 9.07
C GLY A 114 -13.46 3.83 8.30
N VAL A 115 -12.30 3.89 8.95
CA VAL A 115 -11.05 4.35 8.36
C VAL A 115 -10.33 3.14 7.81
N GLY A 116 -10.14 3.09 6.49
CA GLY A 116 -9.46 2.00 5.79
C GLY A 116 -8.15 1.62 6.49
N GLY A 117 -8.19 0.57 7.31
CA GLY A 117 -7.03 -0.28 7.44
C GLY A 117 -6.84 -0.94 6.08
N ASN A 118 -5.60 -1.10 5.64
CA ASN A 118 -5.30 -2.11 4.64
C ASN A 118 -6.09 -3.38 5.01
N GLU A 119 -6.59 -4.12 4.03
CA GLU A 119 -7.41 -5.33 4.20
C GLU A 119 -6.74 -6.46 5.04
N ASP A 120 -5.55 -6.18 5.58
CA ASP A 120 -4.66 -7.00 6.38
C ASP A 120 -5.03 -6.91 7.88
N GLY A 121 -6.24 -7.33 8.26
CA GLY A 121 -6.55 -7.94 9.58
C GLY A 121 -6.38 -7.16 10.89
N GLU A 122 -5.58 -6.10 10.96
CA GLU A 122 -5.35 -5.25 12.14
C GLU A 122 -5.31 -3.79 11.67
N GLY A 123 -6.33 -3.01 12.04
CA GLY A 123 -6.64 -1.68 11.50
C GLY A 123 -5.66 -0.54 11.87
N GLY A 124 -4.35 -0.77 11.80
CA GLY A 124 -3.31 0.23 12.02
C GLY A 124 -2.84 0.90 10.72
N ALA A 125 -2.47 2.18 10.81
CA ALA A 125 -1.60 2.77 9.79
C ALA A 125 -0.22 2.08 9.84
N PRO A 126 0.52 1.98 8.72
CA PRO A 126 1.87 1.43 8.73
C PRO A 126 2.73 2.13 9.77
N ALA A 127 3.55 1.37 10.51
CA ALA A 127 4.48 1.95 11.47
C ALA A 127 5.43 2.91 10.75
N THR A 128 5.50 4.17 11.22
CA THR A 128 6.39 5.18 10.66
C THR A 128 7.81 5.05 11.24
N TRP A 129 8.81 5.54 10.51
CA TRP A 129 10.20 5.44 10.94
C TRP A 129 11.02 6.71 10.68
N ASP A 130 12.15 6.81 11.38
CA ASP A 130 13.13 7.88 11.24
C ASP A 130 14.53 7.29 10.99
N ALA A 131 15.60 8.08 11.12
CA ALA A 131 16.96 7.64 10.82
C ALA A 131 17.42 6.40 11.63
N ARG A 132 16.78 6.09 12.78
CA ARG A 132 17.09 4.90 13.59
C ARG A 132 16.76 3.58 12.89
N LEU A 133 15.95 3.61 11.82
CA LEU A 133 15.74 2.41 10.99
C LEU A 133 17.07 1.85 10.45
N ALA A 134 18.08 2.69 10.25
CA ALA A 134 19.40 2.27 9.80
C ALA A 134 20.06 1.21 10.72
N ASP A 135 19.77 1.23 12.02
CA ASP A 135 20.37 0.31 13.00
C ASP A 135 19.84 -1.12 12.89
N ARG A 136 18.70 -1.31 12.23
CA ARG A 136 18.02 -2.60 12.05
C ARG A 136 17.77 -2.96 10.59
N LEU A 137 18.40 -2.23 9.67
CA LEU A 137 18.13 -2.36 8.25
C LEU A 137 18.68 -3.69 7.71
N VAL A 138 17.78 -4.52 7.20
CA VAL A 138 18.13 -5.82 6.60
C VAL A 138 18.46 -5.63 5.12
N ARG A 139 19.55 -6.25 4.67
CA ARG A 139 19.85 -6.43 3.25
C ARG A 139 19.51 -7.87 2.88
N HIS A 140 18.52 -8.06 2.03
CA HIS A 140 18.08 -9.39 1.60
C HIS A 140 19.03 -9.93 0.52
N ASP A 141 19.36 -11.22 0.57
CA ASP A 141 20.23 -11.84 -0.42
C ASP A 141 19.42 -12.26 -1.66
N TYR A 142 19.88 -11.86 -2.85
CA TYR A 142 19.25 -12.18 -4.14
C TYR A 142 19.04 -13.69 -4.34
N ALA A 143 20.04 -14.50 -3.98
CA ALA A 143 20.03 -15.93 -4.18
C ALA A 143 19.04 -16.65 -3.25
N ALA A 144 18.83 -16.13 -2.04
CA ALA A 144 17.79 -16.58 -1.12
C ALA A 144 16.40 -16.20 -1.62
N VAL A 145 16.16 -14.91 -1.91
CA VAL A 145 14.85 -14.39 -2.34
C VAL A 145 14.32 -15.07 -3.61
N THR A 146 15.21 -15.47 -4.53
CA THR A 146 14.81 -16.14 -5.78
C THR A 146 14.56 -17.64 -5.67
N ARG A 147 14.95 -18.28 -4.56
CA ARG A 147 14.86 -19.74 -4.38
C ARG A 147 13.98 -20.18 -3.22
N ASP A 148 13.81 -19.33 -2.23
CA ASP A 148 13.08 -19.64 -1.01
C ASP A 148 11.84 -18.74 -0.88
N PRO A 149 10.62 -19.31 -0.92
CA PRO A 149 9.38 -18.57 -0.67
C PRO A 149 9.38 -17.83 0.67
N ALA A 150 10.08 -18.34 1.69
CA ALA A 150 10.19 -17.65 2.97
C ALA A 150 10.98 -16.34 2.85
N ALA A 151 12.16 -16.40 2.23
CA ALA A 151 12.97 -15.21 1.98
C ALA A 151 12.28 -14.20 1.04
N LEU A 152 11.52 -14.69 0.03
CA LEU A 152 10.70 -13.83 -0.82
C LEU A 152 9.64 -13.08 -0.01
N TYR A 153 8.91 -13.79 0.85
CA TYR A 153 7.91 -13.18 1.72
C TYR A 153 8.53 -12.09 2.59
N ASP A 154 9.65 -12.39 3.28
CA ASP A 154 10.29 -11.45 4.19
C ASP A 154 10.73 -10.17 3.46
N TRP A 155 11.21 -10.30 2.23
CA TRP A 155 11.56 -9.13 1.40
C TRP A 155 10.34 -8.31 0.98
N LEU A 156 9.26 -8.95 0.53
CA LEU A 156 8.02 -8.25 0.17
C LEU A 156 7.34 -7.62 1.38
N ASP A 157 7.36 -8.30 2.53
CA ASP A 157 6.79 -7.80 3.78
C ASP A 157 7.58 -6.61 4.31
N ALA A 158 8.91 -6.60 4.20
CA ALA A 158 9.72 -5.42 4.51
C ALA A 158 9.30 -4.20 3.64
N ILE A 159 9.02 -4.42 2.34
CA ILE A 159 8.50 -3.35 1.47
C ILE A 159 7.12 -2.89 1.94
N ARG A 160 6.22 -3.80 2.33
CA ARG A 160 4.89 -3.45 2.87
C ARG A 160 5.00 -2.65 4.19
N ALA A 161 5.81 -3.12 5.13
CA ALA A 161 5.92 -2.60 6.48
C ALA A 161 6.64 -1.24 6.52
N ASP A 162 7.84 -1.18 5.93
CA ASP A 162 8.70 0.00 5.98
C ASP A 162 8.52 0.90 4.73
N GLY A 163 7.81 0.44 3.70
CA GLY A 163 7.76 1.17 2.42
C GLY A 163 9.11 1.14 1.68
N PHE A 164 10.07 0.33 2.13
CA PHE A 164 11.44 0.31 1.62
C PHE A 164 12.15 -0.99 1.99
N ALA A 165 12.92 -1.56 1.06
CA ALA A 165 13.79 -2.70 1.34
C ALA A 165 15.06 -2.69 0.48
N LEU A 166 16.13 -3.30 1.01
CA LEU A 166 17.41 -3.49 0.32
C LEU A 166 17.62 -4.94 -0.10
N MET A 167 18.29 -5.11 -1.23
CA MET A 167 18.78 -6.40 -1.72
C MET A 167 20.24 -6.27 -2.13
N HIS A 168 21.03 -7.30 -1.90
CA HIS A 168 22.43 -7.39 -2.34
C HIS A 168 22.68 -8.68 -3.12
N ASN A 169 23.87 -8.79 -3.73
CA ASN A 169 24.28 -9.92 -4.57
C ASN A 169 23.39 -10.16 -5.80
N VAL A 170 22.68 -9.13 -6.28
CA VAL A 170 22.02 -9.18 -7.58
C VAL A 170 23.10 -9.19 -8.67
N PRO A 171 23.02 -10.06 -9.70
CA PRO A 171 23.93 -9.97 -10.84
C PRO A 171 23.95 -8.55 -11.41
N ALA A 172 25.13 -7.92 -11.51
CA ALA A 172 25.31 -6.56 -12.01
C ALA A 172 25.17 -6.50 -13.55
N GLU A 173 24.05 -7.00 -14.06
CA GLU A 173 23.73 -7.13 -15.48
C GLU A 173 22.48 -6.31 -15.84
N PRO A 174 22.40 -5.77 -17.08
CA PRO A 174 21.25 -5.02 -17.52
C PRO A 174 19.92 -5.79 -17.43
N GLY A 175 18.87 -5.10 -16.96
CA GLY A 175 17.50 -5.62 -16.93
C GLY A 175 17.14 -6.47 -15.70
N MET A 176 18.09 -6.72 -14.78
CA MET A 176 17.81 -7.45 -13.54
C MET A 176 16.72 -6.81 -12.68
N VAL A 177 16.65 -5.47 -12.67
CA VAL A 177 15.60 -4.73 -11.94
C VAL A 177 14.18 -5.07 -12.42
N CYS A 178 14.00 -5.28 -13.72
CA CYS A 178 12.72 -5.73 -14.28
C CYS A 178 12.41 -7.20 -13.94
N ARG A 179 13.43 -8.07 -13.91
CA ARG A 179 13.25 -9.47 -13.51
C ARG A 179 12.83 -9.60 -12.05
N LEU A 180 13.38 -8.76 -11.18
CA LEU A 180 13.02 -8.71 -9.76
C LEU A 180 11.59 -8.19 -9.56
N ALA A 181 11.15 -7.17 -10.31
CA ALA A 181 9.75 -6.75 -10.29
C ALA A 181 8.80 -7.89 -10.71
N SER A 182 9.23 -8.78 -11.62
CA SER A 182 8.44 -9.95 -12.02
C SER A 182 8.33 -11.07 -10.98
N LEU A 183 9.04 -10.98 -9.84
CA LEU A 183 8.84 -11.92 -8.73
C LEU A 183 7.51 -11.71 -8.00
N PHE A 184 6.98 -10.48 -8.02
CA PHE A 184 5.76 -10.12 -7.28
C PHE A 184 4.72 -9.42 -8.15
N GLY A 185 5.03 -9.03 -9.38
CA GLY A 185 4.08 -8.29 -10.20
C GLY A 185 4.58 -7.92 -11.58
N PHE A 186 4.15 -6.76 -12.05
CA PHE A 186 4.39 -6.29 -13.41
C PHE A 186 5.14 -4.97 -13.40
N VAL A 187 6.00 -4.80 -14.42
CA VAL A 187 6.68 -3.53 -14.65
C VAL A 187 5.68 -2.54 -15.26
N ARG A 188 5.55 -1.36 -14.65
CA ARG A 188 4.84 -0.23 -15.27
C ARG A 188 5.70 0.40 -16.34
N GLU A 189 5.35 0.14 -17.59
CA GLU A 189 5.97 0.80 -18.73
C GLU A 189 5.57 2.28 -18.80
N THR A 190 6.53 3.14 -19.17
CA THR A 190 6.31 4.59 -19.28
C THR A 190 6.94 5.13 -20.57
N ASN A 191 6.88 6.45 -20.81
CA ASN A 191 7.65 7.07 -21.90
C ASN A 191 9.18 6.95 -21.72
N TYR A 192 9.68 6.47 -20.57
CA TYR A 192 11.08 6.10 -20.39
C TYR A 192 11.37 4.65 -20.80
N GLY A 193 10.35 3.90 -21.22
CA GLY A 193 10.38 2.46 -21.46
C GLY A 193 10.02 1.65 -20.21
N ARG A 194 10.23 0.33 -20.30
CA ARG A 194 10.14 -0.61 -19.17
C ARG A 194 11.30 -0.44 -18.17
N LEU A 195 12.41 0.09 -18.66
CA LEU A 195 13.69 0.21 -17.96
C LEU A 195 14.29 1.56 -18.34
N PHE A 196 14.88 2.26 -17.38
CA PHE A 196 15.62 3.49 -17.63
C PHE A 196 16.99 3.46 -16.98
N ASP A 197 17.98 4.03 -17.66
CA ASP A 197 19.33 4.18 -17.13
C ASP A 197 19.47 5.51 -16.37
N VAL A 198 20.11 5.45 -15.21
CA VAL A 198 20.55 6.61 -14.43
C VAL A 198 22.06 6.64 -14.46
N ARG A 199 22.59 7.47 -15.38
CA ARG A 199 24.03 7.70 -15.58
C ARG A 199 24.34 9.18 -15.34
N SER A 200 25.55 9.45 -14.87
CA SER A 200 26.09 10.81 -14.82
C SER A 200 26.42 11.24 -16.25
N GLU A 201 25.66 12.17 -16.83
CA GLU A 201 25.83 12.63 -18.21
C GLU A 201 26.45 14.02 -18.29
N ALA A 202 27.27 14.27 -19.31
CA ALA A 202 27.88 15.57 -19.55
C ALA A 202 26.85 16.66 -19.96
N ARG A 203 25.66 16.28 -20.46
CA ARG A 203 24.55 17.19 -20.83
C ARG A 203 23.19 16.60 -20.42
N PRO A 204 22.85 16.67 -19.14
CA PRO A 204 21.71 15.95 -18.59
C PRO A 204 20.37 16.60 -18.99
N ASN A 205 19.42 15.80 -19.49
CA ASN A 205 18.04 16.24 -19.73
C ASN A 205 17.14 16.15 -18.46
N ASN A 206 17.68 15.58 -17.38
CA ASN A 206 17.08 15.46 -16.07
C ASN A 206 18.17 15.60 -14.99
N MET A 207 17.88 16.32 -13.91
CA MET A 207 18.80 16.53 -12.79
C MET A 207 19.28 15.22 -12.15
N ALA A 208 18.50 14.13 -12.28
CA ALA A 208 18.93 12.78 -11.88
C ALA A 208 20.29 12.38 -12.48
N PHE A 209 20.64 12.93 -13.65
CA PHE A 209 21.85 12.65 -14.43
C PHE A 209 23.02 13.63 -14.17
N THR A 210 22.95 14.48 -13.13
CA THR A 210 24.02 15.43 -12.74
C THR A 210 24.90 14.88 -11.61
N ALA A 211 26.02 15.52 -11.25
CA ALA A 211 26.79 15.15 -10.03
C ALA A 211 26.29 15.81 -8.73
N ALA A 212 25.37 16.78 -8.83
CA ALA A 212 24.83 17.49 -7.69
C ALA A 212 23.97 16.57 -6.79
N GLY A 213 23.90 16.90 -5.49
CA GLY A 213 22.99 16.22 -4.57
C GLY A 213 21.54 16.39 -5.01
N LEU A 214 20.78 15.30 -4.99
CA LEU A 214 19.37 15.30 -5.34
C LEU A 214 18.55 15.29 -4.05
N GLY A 215 17.90 16.41 -3.76
CA GLY A 215 16.98 16.50 -2.62
C GLY A 215 15.89 15.44 -2.71
N VAL A 216 15.45 14.95 -1.55
CA VAL A 216 14.47 13.86 -1.44
C VAL A 216 13.17 14.22 -2.17
N HIS A 217 12.59 13.24 -2.85
CA HIS A 217 11.39 13.39 -3.65
C HIS A 217 10.65 12.06 -3.83
N THR A 218 9.38 12.14 -4.21
CA THR A 218 8.69 11.07 -4.89
C THR A 218 8.73 11.28 -6.41
N ASP A 219 8.76 10.16 -7.12
CA ASP A 219 8.88 10.13 -8.56
C ASP A 219 7.53 10.31 -9.25
N ASN A 220 7.55 11.02 -10.36
CA ASN A 220 6.41 11.16 -11.27
C ASN A 220 5.07 11.63 -10.62
N PRO A 221 5.03 12.63 -9.70
CA PRO A 221 3.76 13.14 -9.16
C PRO A 221 2.85 13.79 -10.22
N TYR A 222 3.36 14.01 -11.43
CA TYR A 222 2.64 14.44 -12.63
C TYR A 222 1.90 13.30 -13.38
N ARG A 223 1.98 12.05 -12.91
CA ARG A 223 1.20 10.91 -13.46
C ARG A 223 -0.01 10.61 -12.61
N ASP A 224 -1.10 10.21 -13.28
CA ASP A 224 -2.34 9.75 -12.64
C ASP A 224 -2.83 8.45 -13.29
N PRO A 225 -2.75 7.28 -12.63
CA PRO A 225 -2.17 7.07 -11.29
C PRO A 225 -0.64 7.29 -11.24
N VAL A 226 -0.12 7.63 -10.06
CA VAL A 226 1.33 7.71 -9.80
C VAL A 226 1.92 6.30 -9.74
N PRO A 227 3.16 6.06 -10.21
CA PRO A 227 3.78 4.75 -10.04
C PRO A 227 3.90 4.37 -8.56
N GLY A 228 3.40 3.19 -8.19
CA GLY A 228 3.31 2.75 -6.80
C GLY A 228 4.65 2.35 -6.19
N LEU A 229 5.49 1.64 -6.94
CA LEU A 229 6.83 1.23 -6.52
C LEU A 229 7.88 1.75 -7.48
N GLN A 230 9.06 2.08 -6.96
CA GLN A 230 10.27 2.31 -7.75
C GLN A 230 11.37 1.36 -7.28
N LEU A 231 12.03 0.70 -8.24
CA LEU A 231 13.18 -0.14 -8.01
C LEU A 231 14.41 0.48 -8.67
N LEU A 232 15.56 0.45 -7.99
CA LEU A 232 16.83 0.93 -8.51
C LEU A 232 17.93 -0.09 -8.23
N HIS A 233 18.59 -0.57 -9.28
CA HIS A 233 19.66 -1.55 -9.23
C HIS A 233 20.98 -0.93 -9.69
N CYS A 234 22.06 -1.09 -8.92
CA CYS A 234 23.37 -0.56 -9.24
C CYS A 234 24.17 -1.55 -10.10
N LEU A 235 24.56 -1.12 -11.30
CA LEU A 235 25.41 -1.91 -12.21
C LEU A 235 26.89 -1.52 -12.06
N ALA A 236 27.17 -0.25 -11.82
CA ALA A 236 28.51 0.27 -11.59
C ALA A 236 28.49 1.43 -10.59
N ALA A 237 29.44 1.44 -9.67
CA ALA A 237 29.72 2.55 -8.75
C ALA A 237 31.21 2.58 -8.44
N GLU A 238 31.91 3.63 -8.86
CA GLU A 238 33.36 3.80 -8.66
C GLU A 238 33.73 4.88 -7.61
N GLU A 239 32.76 5.43 -6.86
CA GLU A 239 32.95 6.73 -6.21
C GLU A 239 32.81 6.76 -4.67
N ASP A 240 33.58 7.68 -4.08
CA ASP A 240 33.35 8.21 -2.74
C ASP A 240 32.27 9.31 -2.76
N GLY A 241 31.17 9.07 -2.04
CA GLY A 241 30.01 9.97 -1.97
C GLY A 241 28.76 9.32 -2.50
N GLY A 242 27.76 10.11 -2.90
CA GLY A 242 26.60 9.62 -3.65
C GLY A 242 25.71 8.62 -2.90
N ALA A 243 25.77 8.61 -1.56
CA ALA A 243 24.94 7.74 -0.74
C ALA A 243 23.47 8.00 -1.07
N SER A 244 22.71 6.91 -1.23
CA SER A 244 21.27 6.97 -1.37
C SER A 244 20.67 7.43 -0.05
N ILE A 245 19.65 8.28 -0.13
CA ILE A 245 18.91 8.81 1.01
C ILE A 245 17.46 8.37 0.85
N VAL A 246 16.86 7.85 1.92
CA VAL A 246 15.41 7.63 2.01
C VAL A 246 14.83 8.30 3.25
N VAL A 247 13.61 8.84 3.12
CA VAL A 247 12.86 9.53 4.17
C VAL A 247 11.42 9.04 4.15
N ASP A 248 10.90 8.60 5.29
CA ASP A 248 9.49 8.26 5.44
C ASP A 248 8.62 9.52 5.37
N GLY A 249 7.87 9.67 4.28
CA GLY A 249 6.97 10.79 4.08
C GLY A 249 5.82 10.81 5.10
N PHE A 250 5.43 9.66 5.62
CA PHE A 250 4.36 9.58 6.63
C PHE A 250 4.86 10.05 8.00
N GLU A 251 6.10 9.71 8.37
CA GLU A 251 6.74 10.27 9.56
C GLU A 251 6.90 11.80 9.43
N ALA A 252 7.36 12.29 8.28
CA ALA A 252 7.49 13.72 8.03
C ALA A 252 6.13 14.44 8.13
N ALA A 253 5.07 13.84 7.59
CA ALA A 253 3.71 14.35 7.66
C ALA A 253 3.19 14.36 9.11
N ARG A 254 3.46 13.32 9.90
CA ARG A 254 3.13 13.24 11.34
C ARG A 254 3.83 14.35 12.12
N ARG A 255 5.14 14.55 11.93
CA ARG A 255 5.88 15.65 12.58
C ARG A 255 5.36 17.03 12.20
N LEU A 256 4.94 17.23 10.95
CA LEU A 256 4.31 18.47 10.53
C LEU A 256 2.95 18.66 11.20
N ALA A 257 2.12 17.62 11.28
CA ALA A 257 0.82 17.68 11.96
C ALA A 257 0.96 18.05 13.44
N GLU A 258 1.98 17.54 14.12
CA GLU A 258 2.25 17.84 15.54
C GLU A 258 2.81 19.24 15.76
N SER A 259 3.77 19.66 14.93
CA SER A 259 4.47 20.94 15.11
C SER A 259 3.74 22.14 14.48
N ALA A 260 2.94 21.90 13.45
CA ALA A 260 2.23 22.94 12.68
C ALA A 260 0.94 22.38 12.04
N PRO A 261 -0.11 22.07 12.84
CA PRO A 261 -1.34 21.44 12.35
C PRO A 261 -2.07 22.25 11.26
N GLU A 262 -2.01 23.58 11.31
CA GLU A 262 -2.57 24.45 10.26
C GLU A 262 -1.83 24.32 8.92
N ASP A 263 -0.50 24.15 8.96
CA ASP A 263 0.30 23.94 7.76
C ASP A 263 0.02 22.56 7.16
N PHE A 264 -0.07 21.53 8.00
CA PHE A 264 -0.51 20.19 7.58
C PHE A 264 -1.89 20.25 6.90
N ALA A 265 -2.88 20.90 7.51
CA ALA A 265 -4.23 21.01 6.96
C ALA A 265 -4.24 21.70 5.58
N LEU A 266 -3.39 22.71 5.36
CA LEU A 266 -3.25 23.35 4.05
C LEU A 266 -2.71 22.37 2.99
N LEU A 267 -1.66 21.63 3.32
CA LEU A 267 -1.03 20.66 2.41
C LEU A 267 -1.90 19.43 2.14
N ALA A 268 -2.76 19.07 3.10
CA ALA A 268 -3.72 17.98 2.99
C ALA A 268 -5.02 18.37 2.29
N ARG A 269 -5.38 19.65 2.26
CA ARG A 269 -6.61 20.13 1.62
C ARG A 269 -6.43 20.42 0.14
N TRP A 270 -5.42 21.24 -0.20
CA TRP A 270 -5.30 21.84 -1.53
C TRP A 270 -4.50 20.97 -2.50
N ARG A 271 -5.09 20.69 -3.66
CA ARG A 271 -4.40 20.03 -4.78
C ARG A 271 -3.62 21.05 -5.60
N VAL A 272 -2.32 20.82 -5.80
CA VAL A 272 -1.42 21.64 -6.61
C VAL A 272 -1.02 20.92 -7.90
N PRO A 273 -0.71 21.66 -8.99
CA PRO A 273 -0.37 21.05 -10.26
C PRO A 273 1.08 20.55 -10.28
N PHE A 274 1.28 19.41 -10.91
CA PHE A 274 2.58 18.87 -11.31
C PHE A 274 2.61 18.70 -12.83
N ARG A 275 3.76 18.94 -13.45
CA ARG A 275 3.95 18.78 -14.89
C ARG A 275 5.36 18.29 -15.25
N TYR A 276 5.41 17.41 -16.23
CA TYR A 276 6.64 17.03 -16.92
C TYR A 276 6.43 17.19 -18.42
N ARG A 277 7.35 17.88 -19.11
CA ARG A 277 7.23 18.16 -20.54
C ARG A 277 8.57 17.98 -21.26
N THR A 278 8.54 17.22 -22.35
CA THR A 278 9.61 17.09 -23.35
C THR A 278 9.06 17.40 -24.74
N GLY A 279 9.85 17.18 -25.80
CA GLY A 279 9.37 17.29 -27.19
C GLY A 279 8.33 16.24 -27.58
N THR A 280 8.28 15.10 -26.89
CA THR A 280 7.41 13.95 -27.23
C THR A 280 6.43 13.58 -26.12
N THR A 281 6.43 14.28 -24.98
CA THR A 281 5.63 13.93 -23.80
C THR A 281 5.20 15.18 -23.03
N ASP A 282 3.94 15.26 -22.62
CA ASP A 282 3.41 16.29 -21.70
C ASP A 282 2.48 15.60 -20.70
N LEU A 283 2.97 15.37 -19.48
CA LEU A 283 2.26 14.72 -18.39
C LEU A 283 1.87 15.75 -17.34
N ARG A 284 0.64 15.67 -16.84
CA ARG A 284 0.09 16.60 -15.86
C ARG A 284 -0.81 15.86 -14.89
N ALA A 285 -0.70 16.20 -13.62
CA ALA A 285 -1.63 15.75 -12.59
C ALA A 285 -1.78 16.84 -11.52
N ARG A 286 -2.85 16.73 -10.71
CA ARG A 286 -3.02 17.55 -9.51
C ARG A 286 -3.00 16.66 -8.28
N ARG A 287 -2.20 17.02 -7.28
CA ARG A 287 -2.01 16.25 -6.06
C ARG A 287 -2.00 17.15 -4.84
N ARG A 288 -2.48 16.64 -3.71
CA ARG A 288 -2.13 17.19 -2.41
C ARG A 288 -0.68 16.79 -2.11
N LEU A 289 0.10 17.63 -1.43
CA LEU A 289 1.45 17.19 -1.04
C LEU A 289 1.37 16.07 -0.01
N ILE A 290 0.32 16.07 0.82
CA ILE A 290 -0.01 15.01 1.77
C ILE A 290 -1.44 14.58 1.46
N GLU A 291 -1.64 13.37 0.96
CA GLU A 291 -2.97 12.79 0.82
C GLU A 291 -3.33 12.05 2.11
N VAL A 292 -4.57 12.19 2.57
CA VAL A 292 -5.05 11.59 3.82
C VAL A 292 -6.33 10.80 3.59
N ASP A 293 -6.54 9.78 4.42
CA ASP A 293 -7.80 9.05 4.53
C ASP A 293 -8.87 9.85 5.30
N GLU A 294 -10.02 9.23 5.52
CA GLU A 294 -11.18 9.80 6.20
C GLU A 294 -10.90 10.18 7.66
N ALA A 295 -9.89 9.60 8.32
CA ALA A 295 -9.45 10.00 9.66
C ALA A 295 -8.27 10.96 9.66
N GLY A 296 -7.87 11.46 8.49
CA GLY A 296 -6.74 12.38 8.36
C GLY A 296 -5.38 11.71 8.46
N ARG A 297 -5.29 10.37 8.38
CA ARG A 297 -4.00 9.65 8.38
C ARG A 297 -3.37 9.73 6.98
N PRO A 298 -2.06 10.00 6.86
CA PRO A 298 -1.39 10.03 5.56
C PRO A 298 -1.50 8.69 4.81
N ILE A 299 -1.90 8.75 3.53
CA ILE A 299 -1.97 7.60 2.62
C ILE A 299 -1.12 7.79 1.35
N ALA A 300 -0.67 9.01 1.07
CA ALA A 300 0.36 9.28 0.06
C ALA A 300 1.06 10.62 0.29
N VAL A 301 2.30 10.75 -0.19
CA VAL A 301 3.06 12.00 -0.25
C VAL A 301 3.51 12.27 -1.68
N ALA A 302 3.13 13.42 -2.22
CA ALA A 302 3.54 13.86 -3.55
C ALA A 302 4.47 15.07 -3.41
N TYR A 303 5.77 14.84 -3.44
CA TYR A 303 6.76 15.91 -3.26
C TYR A 303 7.87 15.81 -4.30
N ASN A 304 7.87 16.74 -5.26
CA ASN A 304 8.95 16.86 -6.22
C ASN A 304 9.09 18.31 -6.68
N ASN A 305 10.08 19.01 -6.14
CA ASN A 305 10.28 20.43 -6.40
C ASN A 305 10.61 20.75 -7.87
N ARG A 306 11.04 19.76 -8.65
CA ARG A 306 11.45 19.93 -10.06
C ARG A 306 10.27 19.87 -11.02
N SER A 307 9.19 19.22 -10.60
CA SER A 307 8.01 19.00 -11.43
C SER A 307 6.72 19.61 -10.87
N ILE A 308 6.77 20.27 -9.70
CA ILE A 308 5.68 21.14 -9.27
C ILE A 308 5.54 22.29 -10.26
N ALA A 309 4.33 22.49 -10.78
CA ALA A 309 4.01 23.51 -11.77
C ALA A 309 3.54 24.80 -11.07
N PRO A 310 3.32 25.92 -11.80
CA PRO A 310 2.84 27.16 -11.18
C PRO A 310 1.58 26.94 -10.35
N LEU A 311 1.66 27.26 -9.06
CA LEU A 311 0.52 27.10 -8.13
C LEU A 311 -0.62 28.04 -8.52
N ASP A 312 -1.83 27.52 -8.54
CA ASP A 312 -3.07 28.19 -8.94
C ASP A 312 -4.13 28.09 -7.83
N LEU A 313 -3.75 28.50 -6.62
CA LEU A 313 -4.61 28.54 -5.43
C LEU A 313 -5.29 29.91 -5.28
N PRO A 314 -6.40 30.02 -4.51
CA PRO A 314 -6.99 31.31 -4.17
C PRO A 314 -5.97 32.27 -3.56
N ALA A 315 -6.09 33.56 -3.88
CA ALA A 315 -5.09 34.57 -3.55
C ALA A 315 -4.86 34.68 -2.03
N GLU A 316 -5.92 34.53 -1.24
CA GLU A 316 -5.92 34.55 0.22
C GLU A 316 -5.24 33.32 0.84
N VAL A 317 -5.15 32.20 0.11
CA VAL A 317 -4.52 30.95 0.57
C VAL A 317 -3.03 30.91 0.22
N MET A 318 -2.65 31.51 -0.91
CA MET A 318 -1.33 31.36 -1.52
C MET A 318 -0.15 31.64 -0.56
N PRO A 319 -0.13 32.74 0.24
CA PRO A 319 0.98 32.99 1.15
C PRO A 319 1.11 31.92 2.25
N ALA A 320 -0.01 31.51 2.83
CA ALA A 320 -0.04 30.48 3.87
C ALA A 320 0.36 29.10 3.32
N TYR A 321 -0.06 28.78 2.09
CA TYR A 321 0.34 27.55 1.43
C TYR A 321 1.85 27.48 1.16
N TYR A 322 2.46 28.57 0.69
CA TYR A 322 3.92 28.61 0.50
C TYR A 322 4.69 28.50 1.82
N ARG A 323 4.17 29.07 2.91
CA ARG A 323 4.73 28.87 4.27
C ARG A 323 4.68 27.38 4.65
N ALA A 324 3.52 26.75 4.51
CA ALA A 324 3.34 25.32 4.81
C ALA A 324 4.25 24.43 3.94
N TYR A 325 4.33 24.73 2.63
CA TYR A 325 5.20 24.02 1.69
C TYR A 325 6.68 24.13 2.09
N ARG A 326 7.14 25.33 2.48
CA ARG A 326 8.50 25.54 2.98
C ARG A 326 8.75 24.73 4.24
N ARG A 327 7.86 24.81 5.23
CA ARG A 327 8.02 24.07 6.49
C ARG A 327 8.06 22.56 6.27
N PHE A 328 7.23 22.04 5.37
CA PHE A 328 7.30 20.61 5.02
C PHE A 328 8.63 20.24 4.33
N SER A 329 9.15 21.10 3.44
CA SER A 329 10.50 20.92 2.89
C SER A 329 11.60 20.97 3.96
N GLU A 330 11.45 21.76 5.02
CA GLU A 330 12.40 21.81 6.14
C GLU A 330 12.36 20.51 6.94
N VAL A 331 11.14 20.01 7.26
CA VAL A 331 10.95 18.70 7.92
C VAL A 331 11.60 17.59 7.10
N LEU A 332 11.32 17.51 5.79
CA LEU A 332 11.89 16.49 4.90
C LEU A 332 13.42 16.53 4.79
N ARG A 333 14.05 17.65 5.15
CA ARG A 333 15.51 17.83 5.14
C ARG A 333 16.14 17.61 6.52
N ASP A 334 15.34 17.36 7.55
CA ASP A 334 15.83 17.05 8.89
C ASP A 334 16.69 15.78 8.83
N PRO A 335 17.99 15.86 9.18
CA PRO A 335 18.88 14.70 9.15
C PRO A 335 18.40 13.54 10.04
N SER A 336 17.60 13.82 11.07
CA SER A 336 17.03 12.80 11.96
C SER A 336 15.98 11.92 11.30
N LEU A 337 15.46 12.29 10.12
CA LEU A 337 14.56 11.45 9.32
C LEU A 337 15.28 10.60 8.26
N ALA A 338 16.51 10.97 7.92
CA ALA A 338 17.17 10.46 6.73
C ALA A 338 17.98 9.20 7.02
N VAL A 339 17.53 8.07 6.48
CA VAL A 339 18.32 6.84 6.40
C VAL A 339 19.25 6.95 5.19
N ARG A 340 20.55 6.71 5.39
CA ARG A 340 21.58 6.79 4.35
C ARG A 340 22.26 5.44 4.17
N PHE A 341 22.44 5.03 2.92
CA PHE A 341 23.16 3.81 2.59
C PHE A 341 23.91 3.96 1.27
N LYS A 342 25.08 3.31 1.18
CA LYS A 342 25.82 3.19 -0.07
C LYS A 342 25.28 2.01 -0.89
N MET A 343 25.33 2.15 -2.20
CA MET A 343 25.04 1.09 -3.16
C MET A 343 26.31 0.76 -3.94
N GLY A 344 26.73 -0.51 -3.89
CA GLY A 344 27.74 -1.06 -4.79
C GLY A 344 27.11 -1.82 -5.96
N PRO A 345 27.90 -2.25 -6.96
CA PRO A 345 27.42 -3.13 -8.01
C PRO A 345 26.73 -4.38 -7.42
N GLY A 346 25.51 -4.65 -7.89
CA GLY A 346 24.67 -5.74 -7.39
C GLY A 346 23.81 -5.41 -6.17
N ASP A 347 23.87 -4.19 -5.66
CA ASP A 347 22.88 -3.69 -4.70
C ASP A 347 21.64 -3.17 -5.44
N LEU A 348 20.47 -3.45 -4.88
CA LEU A 348 19.19 -2.93 -5.30
C LEU A 348 18.40 -2.41 -4.10
N PHE A 349 17.58 -1.40 -4.32
CA PHE A 349 16.54 -1.04 -3.36
C PHE A 349 15.21 -0.80 -4.03
N VAL A 350 14.15 -0.98 -3.25
CA VAL A 350 12.77 -0.69 -3.63
C VAL A 350 12.20 0.34 -2.67
N VAL A 351 11.41 1.28 -3.18
CA VAL A 351 10.60 2.20 -2.37
C VAL A 351 9.15 2.14 -2.79
N ASP A 352 8.24 2.20 -1.81
CA ASP A 352 6.89 2.69 -1.98
C ASP A 352 6.95 4.17 -2.35
N ASN A 353 6.76 4.44 -3.64
CA ASN A 353 6.88 5.76 -4.21
C ASN A 353 5.68 6.67 -3.87
N ARG A 354 4.67 6.15 -3.15
CA ARG A 354 3.60 6.94 -2.53
C ARG A 354 3.92 7.33 -1.09
N ARG A 355 4.89 6.68 -0.43
CA ARG A 355 5.24 6.93 0.98
C ARG A 355 6.66 7.47 1.15
N VAL A 356 7.63 6.74 0.64
CA VAL A 356 9.05 6.96 0.91
C VAL A 356 9.65 7.89 -0.15
N LEU A 357 10.14 9.05 0.30
CA LEU A 357 10.90 9.93 -0.55
C LEU A 357 12.34 9.42 -0.65
N HIS A 358 12.94 9.56 -1.82
CA HIS A 358 14.31 9.14 -2.06
C HIS A 358 15.13 10.27 -2.68
N GLY A 359 16.44 10.24 -2.46
CA GLY A 359 17.39 11.22 -2.95
C GLY A 359 18.80 10.67 -2.91
N ARG A 360 19.78 11.54 -3.08
CA ARG A 360 21.19 11.16 -2.89
C ARG A 360 22.05 12.35 -2.51
N ASP A 361 23.15 12.06 -1.81
CA ASP A 361 24.22 13.02 -1.60
C ASP A 361 24.92 13.38 -2.92
N GLY A 362 25.65 14.49 -2.93
CA GLY A 362 26.55 14.85 -4.02
C GLY A 362 27.76 13.92 -4.08
N PHE A 363 28.43 13.88 -5.22
CA PHE A 363 29.66 13.10 -5.41
C PHE A 363 30.64 13.82 -6.35
N ALA A 364 31.92 13.44 -6.29
CA ALA A 364 33.01 14.14 -6.94
C ALA A 364 33.45 13.51 -8.29
N GLY A 365 32.49 13.18 -9.17
CA GLY A 365 32.73 12.58 -10.49
C GLY A 365 33.24 11.13 -10.46
N GLY A 366 33.13 10.42 -11.60
CA GLY A 366 33.36 8.97 -11.73
C GLY A 366 32.20 8.22 -12.42
N THR A 367 32.32 6.90 -12.54
CA THR A 367 31.30 6.05 -13.18
C THR A 367 30.24 5.63 -12.16
N ARG A 368 29.01 6.10 -12.36
CA ARG A 368 27.82 5.62 -11.64
C ARG A 368 26.73 5.25 -12.63
N HIS A 369 26.29 4.00 -12.58
CA HIS A 369 25.25 3.48 -13.47
C HIS A 369 24.25 2.67 -12.65
N LEU A 370 23.04 3.23 -12.51
CA LEU A 370 21.90 2.51 -11.98
C LEU A 370 20.89 2.26 -13.09
N GLN A 371 20.12 1.19 -12.96
CA GLN A 371 18.94 0.95 -13.75
C GLN A 371 17.71 0.97 -12.88
N GLY A 372 16.70 1.70 -13.34
CA GLY A 372 15.43 1.82 -12.65
C GLY A 372 14.27 1.23 -13.45
N CYS A 373 13.27 0.75 -12.73
CA CYS A 373 11.95 0.49 -13.27
C CYS A 373 10.88 0.89 -12.24
N TYR A 374 9.64 0.94 -12.69
CA TYR A 374 8.49 1.14 -11.82
C TYR A 374 7.64 -0.13 -11.78
N ALA A 375 6.97 -0.36 -10.66
CA ALA A 375 6.01 -1.43 -10.46
C ALA A 375 4.82 -0.92 -9.62
N ASP A 376 4.00 -1.83 -9.13
CA ASP A 376 2.76 -1.54 -8.46
C ASP A 376 2.58 -2.26 -7.13
N MET A 377 2.06 -1.53 -6.15
CA MET A 377 1.84 -2.04 -4.80
C MET A 377 0.73 -3.10 -4.77
N ASP A 378 -0.31 -2.99 -5.61
CA ASP A 378 -1.41 -3.98 -5.62
C ASP A 378 -0.89 -5.38 -5.96
N SER A 379 0.05 -5.50 -6.90
CA SER A 379 0.63 -6.79 -7.29
C SER A 379 1.48 -7.37 -6.16
N LEU A 380 2.29 -6.53 -5.49
CA LEU A 380 3.06 -6.93 -4.31
C LEU A 380 2.16 -7.43 -3.17
N LEU A 381 1.11 -6.67 -2.84
CA LEU A 381 0.16 -7.04 -1.78
C LEU A 381 -0.64 -8.30 -2.16
N SER A 382 -1.02 -8.46 -3.43
CA SER A 382 -1.66 -9.67 -3.95
C SER A 382 -0.76 -10.90 -3.72
N GLN A 383 0.52 -10.79 -4.09
CA GLN A 383 1.48 -11.87 -3.89
C GLN A 383 1.65 -12.20 -2.40
N LEU A 384 1.77 -11.20 -1.52
CA LEU A 384 1.84 -11.42 -0.07
C LEU A 384 0.60 -12.17 0.45
N ARG A 385 -0.61 -11.74 0.09
CA ARG A 385 -1.86 -12.38 0.53
C ARG A 385 -1.99 -13.82 0.04
N VAL A 386 -1.46 -14.12 -1.15
CA VAL A 386 -1.36 -15.50 -1.65
C VAL A 386 -0.45 -16.33 -0.76
N MET A 387 0.74 -15.83 -0.43
CA MET A 387 1.72 -16.52 0.41
C MET A 387 1.23 -16.69 1.85
N GLU A 388 0.53 -15.69 2.41
CA GLU A 388 -0.07 -15.75 3.76
C GLU A 388 -1.16 -16.82 3.84
N ARG A 389 -2.00 -16.92 2.81
CA ARG A 389 -3.02 -17.98 2.72
C ARG A 389 -2.39 -19.37 2.63
N GLU A 390 -1.30 -19.53 1.89
CA GLU A 390 -0.58 -20.81 1.78
C GLU A 390 0.03 -21.21 3.12
N ARG A 391 0.69 -20.28 3.82
CA ARG A 391 1.25 -20.51 5.17
C ARG A 391 0.18 -20.84 6.21
N GLY A 392 -0.94 -20.14 6.19
CA GLY A 392 -2.08 -20.40 7.09
C GLY A 392 -2.75 -21.76 6.83
N GLY A 393 -2.61 -22.32 5.62
CA GLY A 393 -3.13 -23.65 5.27
C GLY A 393 -2.16 -24.82 5.50
N GLU A 394 -0.87 -24.56 5.74
CA GLU A 394 0.14 -25.60 6.02
C GLU A 394 0.06 -26.17 7.46
N GLY A 395 -0.64 -25.48 8.37
CA GLY A 395 -0.92 -25.96 9.73
C GLY A 395 -1.82 -27.20 9.82
N GLU A 396 -2.48 -27.61 8.72
CA GLU A 396 -3.35 -28.80 8.67
C GLU A 396 -2.70 -30.02 7.99
N ARG A 397 -1.42 -29.94 7.59
CA ARG A 397 -0.72 -31.04 6.88
C ARG A 397 0.46 -31.67 7.63
N ALA A 398 0.63 -31.38 8.93
CA ALA A 398 1.63 -32.02 9.78
C ALA A 398 1.03 -33.08 10.70
#